data_AF-A0A0C9UBQ6-F1
#
_entry.id   AF-A0A0C9UBQ6-F1
#
_cell.length_a   1.000
_cell.length_b   1.000
_cell.length_c   1.000
_cell.angle_alpha   90.00
_cell.angle_beta   90.00
_cell.angle_gamma   90.00
#
_symmetry.space_group_name_H-M   'P 1'
#
loop_
_entity.id
_entity.type
_entity.pdbx_description
1 polymer ?
#
loop_
_entity_poly.entity_id
_entity_poly.type
_entity_poly.pdbx_seq_one_letter_code
_entity_poly.pdbx_strand_id
1 'polypeptide(L)'
;FRDLMNQQRSNGSKRVRRDAGSAIFECLDADLATSEARFEKFSILIGWTEDGYDPLCPLLYESEAIHDRDTIFRNPLLFKTWKALVQGPSSVKGGAFTGSRTTLQMMWKIEEITAGAIAASSIFVADDQLQCVGQRTRIPYLEDFEYYLKYLTEGHRKKKKSVLAIFDTWNEMLY
;
A
#
# COMPACT_ATOMS: atom_id res chain seq x y z
N PHE A 1 24.23 -7.17 5.28
CA PHE A 1 23.24 -6.08 5.08
C PHE A 1 22.26 -6.41 3.97
N ARG A 2 22.72 -6.73 2.74
CA ARG A 2 21.86 -7.13 1.61
C ARG A 2 20.93 -8.31 1.90
N ASP A 3 21.41 -9.35 2.59
CA ASP A 3 20.61 -10.54 2.88
C ASP A 3 19.50 -10.29 3.90
N LEU A 4 19.79 -9.50 4.95
CA LEU A 4 18.76 -9.06 5.90
C LEU A 4 17.68 -8.22 5.21
N MET A 5 18.07 -7.31 4.32
CA MET A 5 17.11 -6.48 3.57
C MET A 5 16.26 -7.31 2.61
N ASN A 6 16.86 -8.29 1.92
CA ASN A 6 16.15 -9.24 1.07
C ASN A 6 15.17 -10.09 1.90
N GLN A 7 15.58 -10.53 3.09
CA GLN A 7 14.73 -11.30 3.98
C GLN A 7 13.55 -10.47 4.49
N GLN A 8 13.76 -9.21 4.88
CA GLN A 8 12.67 -8.32 5.30
C GLN A 8 11.71 -8.01 4.16
N ARG A 9 12.21 -7.79 2.94
CA ARG A 9 11.38 -7.62 1.74
C ARG A 9 10.50 -8.85 1.49
N SER A 10 11.09 -10.04 1.52
CA SER A 10 10.37 -11.31 1.32
C SER A 10 9.31 -11.52 2.41
N ASN A 11 9.66 -11.27 3.67
CA ASN A 11 8.74 -11.37 4.79
C ASN A 11 7.59 -10.35 4.69
N GLY A 12 7.87 -9.12 4.30
CA GLY A 12 6.86 -8.07 4.10
C GLY A 12 5.86 -8.44 3.01
N SER A 13 6.34 -8.90 1.85
CA SER A 13 5.48 -9.38 0.76
C SER A 13 4.59 -10.54 1.20
N LYS A 14 5.15 -11.53 1.90
CA LYS A 14 4.37 -12.65 2.44
C LYS A 14 3.28 -12.17 3.40
N ARG A 15 3.60 -11.26 4.33
CA ARG A 15 2.64 -10.72 5.31
C ARG A 15 1.47 -10.01 4.63
N VAL A 16 1.76 -9.11 3.70
CA VAL A 16 0.74 -8.30 3.03
C VAL A 16 -0.08 -9.15 2.07
N ARG A 17 0.56 -9.94 1.20
CA ARG A 17 -0.13 -10.66 0.11
C ARG A 17 -0.75 -11.97 0.55
N ARG A 18 0.01 -12.83 1.25
CA ARG A 18 -0.44 -14.18 1.60
C ARG A 18 -1.17 -14.22 2.93
N ASP A 19 -0.63 -13.53 3.93
CA ASP A 19 -1.12 -13.70 5.30
C ASP A 19 -2.23 -12.72 5.65
N ALA A 20 -2.28 -11.52 5.05
CA ALA A 20 -3.24 -10.47 5.38
C ALA A 20 -4.12 -10.00 4.21
N GLY A 21 -3.79 -10.39 2.98
CA GLY A 21 -4.35 -9.79 1.77
C GLY A 21 -5.87 -9.82 1.71
N SER A 22 -6.50 -10.96 1.99
CA SER A 22 -7.96 -11.09 2.02
C SER A 22 -8.63 -10.18 3.04
N ALA A 23 -7.98 -9.93 4.18
CA ALA A 23 -8.50 -9.01 5.20
C ALA A 23 -8.24 -7.53 4.87
N ILE A 24 -7.14 -7.23 4.16
CA ILE A 24 -6.86 -5.89 3.65
C ILE A 24 -7.92 -5.51 2.62
N PHE A 25 -8.03 -6.31 1.56
CA PHE A 25 -8.86 -6.05 0.37
C PHE A 25 -10.30 -6.55 0.48
N GLU A 26 -10.67 -7.14 1.62
CA GLU A 26 -12.02 -7.68 1.88
C GLU A 26 -12.48 -8.64 0.76
N CYS A 27 -11.55 -9.49 0.32
CA CYS A 27 -11.73 -10.40 -0.81
C CYS A 27 -11.48 -11.86 -0.42
N LEU A 28 -11.74 -12.79 -1.34
CA LEU A 28 -11.40 -14.19 -1.14
C LEU A 28 -9.90 -14.42 -1.36
N ASP A 29 -9.31 -15.41 -0.69
CA ASP A 29 -7.90 -15.80 -0.94
C ASP A 29 -7.69 -16.23 -2.41
N ALA A 30 -8.72 -16.79 -3.05
CA ALA A 30 -8.71 -17.13 -4.47
C ALA A 30 -8.50 -15.91 -5.38
N ASP A 31 -9.06 -14.76 -5.01
CA ASP A 31 -8.89 -13.49 -5.75
C ASP A 31 -7.43 -13.00 -5.73
N LEU A 32 -6.63 -13.48 -4.77
CA LEU A 32 -5.22 -13.09 -4.60
C LEU A 32 -4.23 -14.15 -5.06
N ALA A 33 -4.70 -15.37 -5.37
CA ALA A 33 -3.86 -16.54 -5.58
C ALA A 33 -2.95 -16.41 -6.81
N THR A 34 -3.51 -15.97 -7.95
CA THR A 34 -2.80 -15.87 -9.24
C THR A 34 -2.78 -14.44 -9.74
N SER A 35 -1.85 -14.14 -10.64
CA SER A 35 -1.80 -12.79 -11.23
C SER A 35 -3.08 -12.47 -11.99
N GLU A 36 -3.62 -13.46 -12.70
CA GLU A 36 -4.85 -13.40 -13.47
C GLU A 36 -6.03 -13.04 -12.57
N ALA A 37 -6.23 -13.76 -11.46
CA ALA A 37 -7.30 -13.49 -10.51
C ALA A 37 -7.17 -12.10 -9.87
N ARG A 38 -5.94 -11.69 -9.51
CA ARG A 38 -5.69 -10.34 -8.98
C ARG A 38 -6.08 -9.26 -9.98
N PHE A 39 -5.68 -9.43 -11.24
CA PHE A 39 -5.95 -8.44 -12.26
C PHE A 39 -7.43 -8.40 -12.61
N GLU A 40 -8.10 -9.55 -12.74
CA GLU A 40 -9.53 -9.62 -12.99
C GLU A 40 -10.32 -8.92 -11.87
N LYS A 41 -9.95 -9.16 -10.60
CA LYS A 41 -10.63 -8.58 -9.44
C LYS A 41 -10.36 -7.09 -9.26
N PHE A 42 -9.11 -6.65 -9.45
CA PHE A 42 -8.65 -5.32 -9.02
C PHE A 42 -8.24 -4.40 -10.17
N SER A 43 -8.38 -4.79 -11.43
CA SER A 43 -8.00 -3.98 -12.61
C SER A 43 -8.47 -2.54 -12.52
N ILE A 44 -9.78 -2.33 -12.33
CA ILE A 44 -10.37 -0.98 -12.20
C ILE A 44 -9.77 -0.24 -11.00
N LEU A 45 -9.70 -0.90 -9.84
CA LEU A 45 -9.17 -0.31 -8.60
C LEU A 45 -7.73 0.18 -8.77
N ILE A 46 -6.92 -0.55 -9.53
CA ILE A 46 -5.50 -0.20 -9.77
C ILE A 46 -5.30 0.65 -11.03
N GLY A 47 -6.36 1.14 -11.67
CA GLY A 47 -6.29 2.14 -12.73
C GLY A 47 -6.33 1.60 -14.16
N TRP A 48 -6.70 0.34 -14.37
CA TRP A 48 -6.95 -0.18 -15.72
C TRP A 48 -8.36 0.19 -16.19
N THR A 49 -8.38 0.86 -17.34
CA THR A 49 -9.60 1.26 -18.06
C THR A 49 -9.51 0.83 -19.51
N GLU A 50 -10.58 1.05 -20.29
CA GLU A 50 -10.55 0.84 -21.74
C GLU A 50 -9.52 1.74 -22.45
N ASP A 51 -9.25 2.91 -21.90
CA ASP A 51 -8.30 3.90 -22.43
C ASP A 51 -6.84 3.62 -22.02
N GLY A 52 -6.62 2.62 -21.17
CA GLY A 52 -5.31 2.22 -20.67
C GLY A 52 -5.15 2.38 -19.17
N TYR A 53 -3.89 2.54 -18.75
CA TYR A 53 -3.48 2.61 -17.35
C TYR A 53 -3.39 4.06 -16.85
N ASP A 54 -4.08 4.37 -15.76
CA ASP A 54 -3.96 5.64 -15.02
C ASP A 54 -3.26 5.42 -13.66
N PRO A 55 -2.09 6.04 -13.42
CA PRO A 55 -1.43 5.97 -12.12
C PRO A 55 -2.26 6.64 -11.01
N LEU A 56 -3.09 7.64 -11.31
CA LEU A 56 -4.00 8.25 -10.34
C LEU A 56 -5.28 7.42 -10.17
N CYS A 57 -5.08 6.14 -9.83
CA CYS A 57 -6.12 5.12 -9.76
C CYS A 57 -7.04 5.25 -8.53
N PRO A 58 -8.24 4.63 -8.57
CA PRO A 58 -9.19 4.64 -7.45
C PRO A 58 -8.60 4.16 -6.11
N LEU A 59 -7.62 3.24 -6.14
CA LEU A 59 -6.92 2.75 -4.94
C LEU A 59 -6.31 3.88 -4.10
N LEU A 60 -5.99 5.02 -4.69
CA LEU A 60 -5.40 6.14 -3.95
C LEU A 60 -6.45 6.90 -3.14
N TYR A 61 -7.71 6.92 -3.56
CA TYR A 61 -8.71 7.83 -3.02
C TYR A 61 -9.58 7.19 -1.94
N GLU A 62 -10.03 7.99 -0.99
CA GLU A 62 -10.93 7.57 0.10
C GLU A 62 -12.19 6.86 -0.40
N SER A 63 -12.72 7.31 -1.54
CA SER A 63 -13.88 6.74 -2.21
C SER A 63 -13.71 6.82 -3.72
N GLU A 64 -14.20 5.82 -4.43
CA GLU A 64 -14.26 5.80 -5.90
C GLU A 64 -15.10 6.95 -6.50
N ALA A 65 -15.96 7.57 -5.68
CA ALA A 65 -16.82 8.67 -6.12
C ALA A 65 -16.13 10.04 -6.12
N ILE A 66 -15.03 10.22 -5.36
CA ILE A 66 -14.38 11.52 -5.15
C ILE A 66 -12.88 11.38 -5.38
N HIS A 67 -12.44 11.71 -6.59
CA HIS A 67 -11.03 11.73 -6.98
C HIS A 67 -10.52 13.17 -6.98
N ASP A 68 -10.19 13.71 -5.81
CA ASP A 68 -9.66 15.06 -5.69
C ASP A 68 -8.37 15.12 -4.86
N ARG A 69 -7.80 16.32 -4.75
CA ARG A 69 -6.53 16.55 -4.05
C ARG A 69 -6.63 16.37 -2.54
N ASP A 70 -7.83 16.38 -1.99
CA ASP A 70 -8.10 16.30 -0.56
C ASP A 70 -8.39 14.84 -0.15
N THR A 71 -8.82 13.97 -1.06
CA THR A 71 -9.09 12.55 -0.79
C THR A 71 -7.97 11.59 -1.22
N ILE A 72 -6.97 12.07 -1.97
CA ILE A 72 -5.85 11.24 -2.46
C ILE A 72 -4.95 10.71 -1.31
N PHE A 73 -4.48 9.48 -1.46
CA PHE A 73 -3.74 8.69 -0.47
C PHE A 73 -4.51 8.39 0.83
N ARG A 74 -5.84 8.45 0.83
CA ARG A 74 -6.67 8.22 2.03
C ARG A 74 -7.53 6.97 1.95
N ASN A 75 -7.32 6.13 0.95
CA ASN A 75 -8.06 4.88 0.85
C ASN A 75 -7.77 3.98 2.08
N PRO A 76 -8.81 3.46 2.77
CA PRO A 76 -8.64 2.58 3.94
C PRO A 76 -7.73 1.37 3.70
N LEU A 77 -7.68 0.87 2.47
CA LEU A 77 -6.82 -0.25 2.06
C LEU A 77 -5.34 0.06 2.26
N LEU A 78 -4.93 1.32 2.10
CA LEU A 78 -3.52 1.73 2.26
C LEU A 78 -3.10 1.68 3.73
N PHE A 79 -3.96 2.16 4.65
CA PHE A 79 -3.70 2.08 6.08
C PHE A 79 -3.61 0.62 6.52
N LYS A 80 -4.55 -0.23 6.10
CA LYS A 80 -4.53 -1.67 6.39
C LYS A 80 -3.27 -2.34 5.83
N THR A 81 -2.83 -1.96 4.63
CA THR A 81 -1.60 -2.48 4.02
C THR A 81 -0.37 -2.16 4.85
N TRP A 82 -0.20 -0.90 5.25
CA TRP A 82 0.89 -0.49 6.12
C TRP A 82 0.83 -1.18 7.48
N LYS A 83 -0.36 -1.18 8.11
CA LYS A 83 -0.60 -1.82 9.41
C LYS A 83 -0.24 -3.31 9.37
N ALA A 84 -0.69 -4.04 8.35
CA ALA A 84 -0.35 -5.45 8.16
C ALA A 84 1.16 -5.67 7.95
N LEU A 85 1.83 -4.76 7.27
CA LEU A 85 3.28 -4.81 7.05
C LEU A 85 4.04 -4.64 8.38
N VAL A 86 3.77 -3.54 9.11
CA VAL A 86 4.58 -3.14 10.27
C VAL A 86 4.11 -3.72 11.60
N GLN A 87 2.80 -3.91 11.80
CA GLN A 87 2.20 -4.52 13.00
C GLN A 87 1.87 -6.01 12.82
N GLY A 88 1.81 -6.50 11.58
CA GLY A 88 1.58 -7.91 11.25
C GLY A 88 0.12 -8.24 10.90
N PRO A 89 -0.15 -9.43 10.32
CA PRO A 89 -1.46 -9.78 9.78
C PRO A 89 -2.64 -9.75 10.77
N SER A 90 -2.38 -10.04 12.06
CA SER A 90 -3.43 -10.02 13.09
C SER A 90 -4.02 -8.62 13.30
N SER A 91 -3.26 -7.56 13.02
CA SER A 91 -3.66 -6.15 13.21
C SER A 91 -4.81 -5.71 12.30
N VAL A 92 -5.08 -6.46 11.23
CA VAL A 92 -6.16 -6.21 10.26
C VAL A 92 -7.22 -7.31 10.23
N LYS A 93 -6.96 -8.47 10.83
CA LYS A 93 -7.89 -9.62 10.88
C LYS A 93 -8.88 -9.61 12.06
N GLY A 94 -8.79 -8.61 12.95
CA GLY A 94 -9.69 -8.50 14.11
C GLY A 94 -9.53 -9.60 15.17
N GLY A 95 -8.46 -10.39 15.11
CA GLY A 95 -8.17 -11.41 16.12
C GLY A 95 -7.63 -10.79 17.41
N ALA A 96 -7.97 -11.37 18.57
CA ALA A 96 -7.48 -10.94 19.87
C ALA A 96 -5.94 -10.85 19.86
N PHE A 97 -5.40 -9.73 20.36
CA PHE A 97 -3.97 -9.48 20.45
C PHE A 97 -3.34 -10.51 21.41
N THR A 98 -2.84 -11.63 20.89
CA THR A 98 -2.02 -12.55 21.68
C THR A 98 -0.66 -11.89 21.86
N GLY A 99 -0.54 -11.08 22.91
CA GLY A 99 0.66 -10.31 23.23
C GLY A 99 1.93 -11.14 23.17
N SER A 100 3.04 -10.47 22.84
CA SER A 100 4.42 -11.00 22.70
C SER A 100 4.88 -11.33 21.27
N ARG A 101 4.68 -10.43 20.31
CA ARG A 101 5.58 -10.36 19.14
C ARG A 101 6.07 -8.93 18.96
N THR A 102 7.39 -8.75 18.99
CA THR A 102 8.03 -7.50 18.61
C THR A 102 7.71 -7.23 17.14
N THR A 103 6.88 -6.22 16.90
CA THR A 103 6.47 -5.82 15.54
C THR A 103 7.61 -5.06 14.84
N LEU A 104 7.55 -4.91 13.51
CA LEU A 104 8.54 -4.06 12.82
C LEU A 104 8.44 -2.61 13.31
N GLN A 105 7.23 -2.14 13.60
CA GLN A 105 7.00 -0.84 14.22
C GLN A 105 7.79 -0.68 15.52
N MET A 106 7.74 -1.67 16.43
CA MET A 106 8.51 -1.64 17.68
C MET A 106 10.02 -1.75 17.45
N MET A 107 10.46 -2.66 16.58
CA MET A 107 11.89 -2.87 16.30
C MET A 107 12.53 -1.65 15.64
N TRP A 108 11.80 -0.96 14.77
CA TRP A 108 12.29 0.19 14.02
C TRP A 108 11.91 1.53 14.68
N LYS A 109 11.20 1.49 15.82
CA LYS A 109 10.70 2.67 16.54
C LYS A 109 9.96 3.63 15.60
N ILE A 110 9.03 3.10 14.82
CA ILE A 110 8.23 3.91 13.91
C ILE A 110 7.15 4.60 14.75
N GLU A 111 7.29 5.91 14.89
CA GLU A 111 6.38 6.78 15.67
C GLU A 111 5.61 7.76 14.77
N GLU A 112 6.02 7.90 13.51
CA GLU A 112 5.40 8.79 12.54
C GLU A 112 5.44 8.15 11.15
N ILE A 113 4.43 8.46 10.33
CA ILE A 113 4.40 8.06 8.94
C ILE A 113 5.43 8.84 8.11
N THR A 114 5.90 8.21 7.02
CA THR A 114 6.82 8.84 6.07
C THR A 114 6.24 8.84 4.66
N ALA A 115 6.70 9.77 3.81
CA ALA A 115 6.35 9.79 2.39
C ALA A 115 6.60 8.44 1.71
N GLY A 116 7.71 7.78 2.06
CA GLY A 116 8.07 6.47 1.52
C GLY A 116 7.12 5.36 1.95
N ALA A 117 6.62 5.39 3.19
CA ALA A 117 5.63 4.42 3.67
C ALA A 117 4.29 4.56 2.94
N ILE A 118 3.82 5.78 2.73
CA ILE A 118 2.59 6.08 1.98
C ILE A 118 2.76 5.65 0.52
N ALA A 119 3.83 6.09 -0.14
CA ALA A 119 4.10 5.74 -1.54
C ALA A 119 4.22 4.22 -1.74
N ALA A 120 4.96 3.52 -0.88
CA ALA A 120 5.10 2.07 -0.98
C ALA A 120 3.78 1.31 -0.75
N SER A 121 2.93 1.81 0.16
CA SER A 121 1.62 1.18 0.43
C SER A 121 0.63 1.39 -0.71
N SER A 122 0.85 2.42 -1.54
CA SER A 122 0.04 2.77 -2.70
C SER A 122 0.34 1.92 -3.94
N ILE A 123 1.37 1.09 -3.90
CA ILE A 123 1.74 0.20 -5.00
C ILE A 123 1.10 -1.17 -4.80
N PHE A 124 0.08 -1.46 -5.60
CA PHE A 124 -0.50 -2.80 -5.71
C PHE A 124 0.17 -3.60 -6.82
N VAL A 125 0.76 -4.75 -6.48
CA VAL A 125 1.42 -5.62 -7.46
C VAL A 125 0.44 -6.69 -7.96
N ALA A 126 -0.13 -6.47 -9.15
CA ALA A 126 -1.00 -7.44 -9.80
C ALA A 126 -0.21 -8.62 -10.41
N ASP A 127 1.06 -8.42 -10.77
CA ASP A 127 1.95 -9.45 -11.31
C ASP A 127 2.43 -10.45 -10.24
N ASP A 128 3.05 -11.56 -10.67
CA ASP A 128 3.54 -12.57 -9.73
C ASP A 128 4.74 -12.13 -8.92
N GLN A 129 5.57 -11.26 -9.49
CA GLN A 129 6.75 -10.71 -8.86
C GLN A 129 6.70 -9.18 -8.87
N LEU A 130 7.19 -8.58 -7.77
CA LEU A 130 7.47 -7.14 -7.74
C LEU A 130 8.71 -6.87 -8.60
N GLN A 131 8.50 -6.20 -9.72
CA GLN A 131 9.51 -5.76 -10.68
C GLN A 131 9.37 -4.26 -10.93
N CYS A 132 10.33 -3.65 -11.62
CA CYS A 132 10.24 -2.21 -11.95
C CYS A 132 9.06 -1.94 -12.89
N VAL A 133 8.80 -2.87 -13.81
CA VAL A 133 7.64 -2.88 -14.70
C VAL A 133 7.02 -4.27 -14.63
N GLY A 134 5.70 -4.36 -14.51
CA GLY A 134 4.98 -5.62 -14.48
C GLY A 134 5.23 -6.45 -15.74
N GLN A 135 5.53 -7.74 -15.58
CA GLN A 135 5.82 -8.62 -16.72
C GLN A 135 4.60 -8.85 -17.60
N ARG A 136 3.43 -9.07 -16.98
CA ARG A 136 2.15 -9.31 -17.66
C ARG A 136 1.37 -8.02 -17.84
N THR A 137 1.23 -7.25 -16.76
CA THR A 137 0.39 -6.04 -16.80
C THR A 137 1.07 -4.87 -17.49
N ARG A 138 2.41 -4.85 -17.56
CA ARG A 138 3.20 -3.69 -18.02
C ARG A 138 3.04 -2.42 -17.19
N ILE A 139 2.42 -2.50 -16.00
CA ILE A 139 2.33 -1.37 -15.07
C ILE A 139 3.75 -0.94 -14.65
N PRO A 140 4.11 0.35 -14.75
CA PRO A 140 5.43 0.84 -14.40
C PRO A 140 5.57 1.11 -12.89
N TYR A 141 5.46 0.06 -12.06
CA TYR A 141 5.43 0.16 -10.59
C TYR A 141 6.52 1.06 -9.97
N LEU A 142 7.73 1.07 -10.52
CA LEU A 142 8.81 1.93 -10.02
C LEU A 142 8.54 3.42 -10.34
N GLU A 143 8.05 3.72 -11.53
CA GLU A 143 7.72 5.09 -11.93
C GLU A 143 6.56 5.63 -11.10
N ASP A 144 5.53 4.83 -10.87
CA ASP A 144 4.40 5.19 -9.99
C ASP A 144 4.89 5.48 -8.57
N PHE A 145 5.75 4.61 -8.02
CA PHE A 145 6.34 4.81 -6.70
C PHE A 145 7.14 6.11 -6.63
N GLU A 146 8.02 6.37 -7.59
CA GLU A 146 8.85 7.57 -7.64
C GLU A 146 7.99 8.83 -7.81
N TYR A 147 6.93 8.75 -8.62
CA TYR A 147 5.97 9.82 -8.82
C TYR A 147 5.24 10.17 -7.50
N TYR A 148 4.69 9.18 -6.79
CA TYR A 148 4.03 9.39 -5.50
C TYR A 148 4.99 9.92 -4.44
N LEU A 149 6.18 9.32 -4.35
CA LEU A 149 7.21 9.74 -3.40
C LEU A 149 7.61 11.19 -3.64
N LYS A 150 7.78 11.60 -4.90
CA LYS A 150 8.09 12.98 -5.28
C LYS A 150 6.94 13.92 -4.92
N TYR A 151 5.70 13.56 -5.23
CA TYR A 151 4.51 14.35 -4.89
C TYR A 151 4.44 14.64 -3.38
N LEU A 152 4.58 13.59 -2.56
CA LEU A 152 4.51 13.68 -1.10
C LEU A 152 5.69 14.46 -0.52
N THR A 153 6.91 14.15 -0.96
CA THR A 153 8.13 14.80 -0.43
C THR A 153 8.18 16.27 -0.79
N GLU A 154 7.87 16.63 -2.04
CA GLU A 154 7.83 18.03 -2.45
C GLU A 154 6.69 18.81 -1.79
N GLY A 155 5.51 18.19 -1.67
CA GLY A 155 4.35 18.79 -1.01
C GLY A 155 4.61 19.06 0.46
N HIS A 156 5.21 18.10 1.16
CA HIS A 156 5.61 18.23 2.56
C HIS A 156 6.67 19.32 2.75
N ARG A 157 7.73 19.33 1.91
CA ARG A 157 8.77 20.38 1.94
C ARG A 157 8.18 21.78 1.71
N LYS A 158 7.23 21.91 0.78
CA LYS A 158 6.56 23.18 0.45
C LYS A 158 5.41 23.51 1.41
N LYS A 159 5.17 22.71 2.46
CA LYS A 159 4.07 22.87 3.43
C LYS A 159 2.69 23.07 2.76
N LYS A 160 2.44 22.31 1.68
CA LYS A 160 1.13 22.32 1.01
C LYS A 160 0.08 21.73 1.97
N LYS A 161 -0.98 22.48 2.25
CA LYS A 161 -2.05 22.06 3.18
C LYS A 161 -2.63 20.69 2.86
N SER A 162 -2.95 20.43 1.59
CA SER A 162 -3.50 19.13 1.16
C SER A 162 -2.56 17.97 1.46
N VAL A 163 -1.24 18.16 1.29
CA VAL A 163 -0.25 17.11 1.58
C VAL A 163 -0.02 16.94 3.07
N LEU A 164 0.06 18.02 3.85
CA LEU A 164 0.15 17.90 5.31
C LEU A 164 -1.04 17.15 5.89
N ALA A 165 -2.25 17.45 5.41
CA ALA A 165 -3.45 16.73 5.82
C ALA A 165 -3.40 15.23 5.52
N ILE A 166 -2.70 14.78 4.47
CA ILE A 166 -2.46 13.34 4.24
C ILE A 166 -1.62 12.76 5.39
N PHE A 167 -0.51 13.40 5.76
CA PHE A 167 0.34 12.91 6.85
C PHE A 167 -0.41 12.91 8.19
N ASP A 168 -1.17 13.95 8.47
CA ASP A 168 -1.98 14.06 9.68
C ASP A 168 -3.00 12.91 9.74
N THR A 169 -3.76 12.66 8.67
CA THR A 169 -4.71 11.54 8.60
C THR A 169 -4.03 10.18 8.78
N TRP A 170 -2.88 9.95 8.14
CA TRP A 170 -2.13 8.70 8.30
C TRP A 170 -1.65 8.50 9.73
N ASN A 171 -1.15 9.56 10.38
CA ASN A 171 -0.71 9.49 11.76
C ASN A 171 -1.89 9.22 12.70
N GLU A 172 -2.99 9.96 12.59
CA GLU A 172 -4.21 9.76 13.40
C GLU A 172 -4.76 8.33 13.30
N MET A 173 -4.65 7.70 12.13
CA MET A 173 -5.14 6.35 11.89
C MET A 173 -4.20 5.24 12.38
N LEU A 174 -2.91 5.54 12.65
CA LEU A 174 -1.88 4.52 12.85
C LEU A 174 -1.07 4.65 14.16
N TYR A 175 -0.95 5.85 14.71
CA TYR A 175 -0.07 6.20 15.84
C TYR A 175 -0.81 7.04 16.88
#